data_AF-A0A741ILZ7-F1
#
_entry.id   AF-A0A741ILZ7-F1
#
_cell.length_a   1.000
_cell.length_b   1.000
_cell.length_c   1.000
_cell.angle_alpha   90.00
_cell.angle_beta   90.00
_cell.angle_gamma   90.00
#
_symmetry.space_group_name_H-M   'P 1'
#
loop_
_entity.id
_entity.type
_entity.pdbx_description
1 polymer ?
#
loop_
_entity_poly.entity_id
_entity_poly.type
_entity_poly.pdbx_seq_one_letter_code
_entity_poly.pdbx_strand_id
1 'polypeptide(L)' 'RTSLIALMPLKLALFYKNHRKYDIKFIQPPPELALKSVQVYASWNKNSRNISTINEMVSMLQTLSSFRR' A
#
# COMPACT_ATOMS: atom_id res chain seq x y z
N ARG A 1 16.93 18.98 -13.28
CA ARG A 1 15.56 18.42 -13.23
C ARG A 1 15.46 17.36 -14.31
N THR A 2 15.04 16.14 -13.99
CA THR A 2 14.87 15.05 -14.95
C THR A 2 13.38 14.89 -15.28
N SER A 3 13.03 14.77 -16.56
CA SER A 3 11.64 14.64 -17.03
C SER A 3 11.17 13.18 -17.06
N LEU A 4 11.33 12.47 -15.94
CA LEU A 4 11.00 11.05 -15.85
C LEU A 4 9.55 10.86 -15.37
N ILE A 5 8.89 9.86 -15.93
CA ILE A 5 7.56 9.41 -15.55
C ILE A 5 7.69 7.95 -15.09
N ALA A 6 6.93 7.58 -14.06
CA ALA A 6 6.89 6.21 -13.56
C ALA A 6 5.45 5.79 -13.25
N LEU A 7 5.15 4.52 -13.50
CA LEU A 7 3.91 3.87 -13.04
C LEU A 7 4.20 3.17 -11.71
N MET A 8 3.42 3.48 -10.68
CA MET A 8 3.61 2.86 -9.37
C MET A 8 2.32 2.83 -8.54
N PRO A 9 2.23 1.95 -7.51
CA PRO A 9 1.11 1.96 -6.58
C PRO A 9 0.92 3.31 -5.88
N LEU A 10 -0.33 3.79 -5.86
CA LEU A 10 -0.69 5.09 -5.30
C LEU A 10 -0.18 5.29 -3.86
N LYS A 11 -0.28 4.26 -3.00
CA LYS A 11 0.21 4.34 -1.60
C LYS A 11 1.72 4.63 -1.51
N LEU A 12 2.53 4.06 -2.40
CA LEU A 12 3.97 4.33 -2.42
C LEU A 12 4.26 5.73 -2.91
N ALA A 13 3.56 6.19 -3.94
CA ALA A 13 3.70 7.56 -4.43
C ALA A 13 3.29 8.59 -3.36
N LEU A 14 2.18 8.36 -2.64
CA LEU A 14 1.76 9.20 -1.52
C LEU A 14 2.82 9.24 -0.40
N PHE A 15 3.49 8.12 -0.13
CA PHE A 15 4.58 8.08 0.83
C PHE A 15 5.73 9.03 0.44
N TYR A 16 6.18 8.96 -0.81
CA TYR A 16 7.26 9.82 -1.30
C TYR A 16 6.87 11.30 -1.33
N LYS A 17 5.62 11.61 -1.71
CA LYS A 17 5.13 12.99 -1.69
C LYS A 17 5.04 13.54 -0.28
N ASN A 18 4.36 12.82 0.61
CA ASN A 18 3.94 13.37 1.91
C ASN A 18 5.04 13.23 2.97
N HIS A 19 5.71 12.07 3.04
CA HIS A 19 6.70 11.79 4.07
C HIS A 19 8.12 12.15 3.63
N ARG A 20 8.48 11.87 2.37
CA ARG A 20 9.81 12.21 1.83
C ARG A 20 9.88 13.59 1.19
N LYS A 21 8.74 14.27 1.04
CA LYS A 21 8.62 15.64 0.52
C LYS A 21 9.20 15.81 -0.90
N TYR A 22 9.11 14.76 -1.72
CA TYR A 22 9.49 14.87 -3.13
C TYR A 22 8.42 15.66 -3.91
N ASP A 23 8.87 16.54 -4.80
CA ASP A 23 8.01 17.31 -5.72
C ASP A 23 7.55 16.41 -6.87
N ILE A 24 6.56 15.56 -6.58
CA ILE A 24 5.94 14.65 -7.54
C ILE A 24 4.50 15.06 -7.85
N LYS A 25 4.17 15.02 -9.14
CA LYS A 25 2.84 15.29 -9.66
C LYS A 25 2.15 13.98 -10.05
N PHE A 26 0.86 13.89 -9.75
CA PHE A 26 0.02 12.77 -10.14
C PHE A 26 -0.72 13.09 -11.42
N ILE A 27 -0.73 12.13 -12.34
CA ILE A 27 -1.45 12.21 -13.61
C ILE A 27 -2.37 10.99 -13.67
N GLN A 28 -3.64 11.20 -14.04
CA GLN A 28 -4.55 10.08 -14.27
C GLN A 28 -4.09 9.30 -15.50
N PRO A 29 -4.09 7.95 -15.45
CA PRO A 29 -3.74 7.16 -16.62
C PRO A 29 -4.75 7.45 -17.75
N PRO A 30 -4.30 7.41 -19.01
CA PRO A 30 -5.18 7.58 -20.16
C PRO A 30 -6.18 6.40 -20.24
N PRO A 31 -7.36 6.58 -20.85
CA PRO A 31 -8.43 5.59 -20.84
C PRO A 31 -8.04 4.24 -21.47
N GLU A 32 -7.06 4.24 -22.37
CA GLU A 32 -6.50 3.03 -22.98
C GLU A 32 -5.67 2.21 -21.97
N LEU A 33 -5.17 2.83 -20.91
CA LEU A 33 -4.37 2.20 -19.87
C LEU A 33 -5.24 1.84 -18.66
N ALA A 34 -6.03 0.78 -18.81
CA ALA A 34 -6.84 0.23 -17.73
C ALA A 34 -5.97 -0.54 -16.71
N LEU A 35 -5.68 0.10 -15.57
CA LEU A 35 -4.96 -0.51 -14.47
C LEU A 35 -5.92 -1.22 -13.52
N LYS A 36 -5.64 -2.50 -13.22
CA LYS A 36 -6.36 -3.26 -12.18
C LYS A 36 -5.75 -2.98 -10.81
N SER A 37 -6.59 -2.94 -9.79
CA SER A 37 -6.11 -2.87 -8.42
C SER A 37 -5.38 -4.16 -8.06
N VAL A 38 -4.22 -4.03 -7.43
CA VAL A 38 -3.44 -5.17 -6.92
C VAL A 38 -3.77 -5.36 -5.45
N GLN A 39 -4.29 -6.53 -5.10
CA GLN A 39 -4.52 -6.91 -3.72
C GLN A 39 -3.18 -7.31 -3.09
N VAL A 40 -2.86 -6.69 -1.96
CA VAL A 40 -1.64 -6.98 -1.20
C VAL A 40 -2.05 -7.71 0.07
N TYR A 41 -1.54 -8.93 0.23
CA TYR A 41 -1.86 -9.81 1.34
C TYR A 41 -0.66 -9.99 2.26
N ALA A 42 -0.92 -9.98 3.57
CA ALA A 42 0.02 -10.52 4.53
C ALA A 42 -0.17 -12.04 4.60
N SER A 43 0.93 -12.78 4.69
CA SER A 43 0.91 -14.24 4.86
C SER A 43 1.89 -14.65 5.95
N TRP A 44 1.58 -15.77 6.60
CA TRP A 44 2.36 -16.30 7.71
C TRP A 44 2.41 -17.81 7.67
N ASN A 45 3.49 -18.38 8.20
CA ASN A 45 3.64 -19.82 8.34
C ASN A 45 2.69 -20.34 9.43
N LYS A 46 1.79 -21.25 9.07
CA LYS A 46 0.83 -21.89 9.98
C LYS A 46 1.49 -22.63 11.14
N ASN A 47 2.71 -23.13 10.93
CA ASN A 47 3.48 -23.88 11.94
C ASN A 47 4.40 -22.97 12.79
N SER A 48 4.25 -21.65 12.69
CA SER A 48 5.01 -20.71 13.53
C SER A 48 4.64 -20.91 15.00
N ARG A 49 5.64 -20.95 15.89
CA ARG A 49 5.42 -20.98 17.35
C ARG A 49 4.64 -19.76 17.87
N ASN A 50 4.65 -18.66 17.11
CA ASN A 50 4.02 -17.39 17.48
C ASN A 50 2.70 -17.14 16.73
N ILE A 51 2.09 -18.17 16.14
CA ILE A 51 0.89 -18.00 15.30
C ILE A 51 -0.30 -17.37 16.04
N SER A 52 -0.47 -17.68 17.33
CA SER A 52 -1.51 -17.08 18.18
C SER A 52 -1.33 -15.57 18.30
N THR A 53 -0.12 -15.12 18.68
CA THR A 53 0.22 -13.70 18.79
C THR A 53 0.09 -12.97 17.46
N ILE A 54 0.50 -13.60 16.35
CA ILE A 54 0.33 -13.04 15.01
C ILE A 54 -1.15 -12.81 14.71
N ASN A 55 -2.01 -13.81 14.96
CA ASN A 55 -3.44 -13.70 14.71
C ASN A 55 -4.11 -12.62 15.57
N GLU A 56 -3.73 -12.48 16.84
CA GLU A 56 -4.21 -11.42 17.72
C GLU A 56 -3.81 -10.03 17.20
N MET A 57 -2.53 -9.84 16.84
CA MET A 57 -2.06 -8.58 16.26
C MET A 57 -2.77 -8.24 14.95
N VAL A 58 -2.94 -9.23 14.06
CA VAL A 58 -3.66 -9.04 12.79
C VAL A 58 -5.10 -8.62 13.05
N SER A 59 -5.79 -9.28 13.99
CA SER A 59 -7.16 -8.94 14.37
C SER A 59 -7.25 -7.50 14.87
N MET A 60 -6.34 -7.11 15.78
CA MET A 60 -6.27 -5.74 16.29
C MET A 60 -6.02 -4.71 15.16
N LEU A 61 -5.06 -4.97 14.26
CA LEU A 61 -4.77 -4.08 13.14
C LEU A 61 -5.95 -3.94 12.18
N GLN A 62 -6.68 -5.04 11.92
CA GLN A 62 -7.90 -5.02 11.11
C GLN A 62 -8.97 -4.14 11.76
N THR A 63 -9.19 -4.29 13.08
CA THR A 63 -10.11 -3.45 13.85
C THR A 63 -9.70 -1.97 13.82
N LEU A 64 -8.42 -1.65 14.04
CA LEU A 64 -7.95 -0.26 13.95
C LEU A 64 -8.10 0.33 12.55
N SER A 65 -7.93 -0.48 11.51
CA SER A 65 -8.09 -0.05 10.12
C SER A 65 -9.55 0.23 9.75
N SER A 66 -10.52 -0.49 10.33
CA SER A 66 -11.94 -0.31 10.02
C SER A 66 -12.48 1.01 10.56
N PHE A 67 -11.89 1.55 11.62
CA PHE A 67 -12.23 2.87 12.17
C PHE A 67 -11.73 4.06 11.35
N ARG A 68 -10.78 3.86 10.42
CA ARG A 68 -10.22 4.94 9.57
C ARG A 68 -10.98 5.16 8.25
N ARG A 69 -12.26 4.77 8.19
CA ARG A 69 -13.11 4.98 7.01
C ARG A 69 -13.36 6.45 6.74
#